data_AF-A0A948AUE1-F1
#
_entry.id   AF-A0A948AUE1-F1
#
_cell.length_a   1.000
_cell.length_b   1.000
_cell.length_c   1.000
_cell.angle_alpha   90.00
_cell.angle_beta   90.00
_cell.angle_gamma   90.00
#
_symmetry.space_group_name_H-M   'P 1'
#
loop_
_entity.id
_entity.type
_entity.pdbx_description
1 polymer ?
#
loop_
_entity_poly.entity_id
_entity_poly.type
_entity_poly.pdbx_seq_one_letter_code
_entity_poly.pdbx_strand_id
1 'polypeptide(L)'
;MERTNYDPENDPGRGQGPYAPPPHQGQIPPLPPPIYGRRELPYKSQAFAIILSVFLPSMGHVYVGFYKQAFTIILVIASLVMMLASGTASGMEPLLGMLTGFVYFYQIFDAGRRASVYNSVLETGQAGMSAENIDLPETNPFVGGVILVLVGSLALLHTLLGLSMAWLKDWWPIFMIGIGVWLINKGRKERLERQDSRES
;
A
#
# COMPACT_ATOMS: atom_id res chain seq x y z
N MET A 1 68.54 -3.86 64.64
CA MET A 1 68.65 -4.27 63.23
C MET A 1 67.43 -3.73 62.50
N GLU A 2 67.49 -2.46 62.08
CA GLU A 2 66.40 -1.79 61.36
C GLU A 2 66.66 -1.98 59.87
N ARG A 3 65.81 -2.74 59.19
CA ARG A 3 65.84 -2.88 57.74
C ARG A 3 65.09 -1.68 57.16
N THR A 4 65.83 -0.70 56.65
CA THR A 4 65.29 0.37 55.82
C THR A 4 64.58 -0.27 54.61
N ASN A 5 63.26 -0.14 54.56
CA ASN A 5 62.46 -0.49 53.39
C ASN A 5 62.91 0.38 52.22
N TYR A 6 63.55 -0.23 51.24
CA TYR A 6 63.83 0.38 49.94
C TYR A 6 62.51 0.44 49.17
N ASP A 7 61.95 1.64 49.03
CA ASP A 7 60.75 1.89 48.25
C ASP A 7 61.15 2.25 46.80
N PRO A 8 60.86 1.37 45.82
CA PRO A 8 61.23 1.60 44.43
C PRO A 8 60.44 2.73 43.75
N GLU A 9 59.37 3.26 44.36
CA GLU A 9 58.58 4.35 43.78
C GLU A 9 59.21 5.74 43.98
N ASN A 10 60.12 5.89 44.94
CA ASN A 10 60.68 7.19 45.32
C ASN A 10 62.14 7.38 44.88
N ASP A 11 62.54 6.75 43.76
CA ASP A 11 63.84 6.95 43.14
C ASP A 11 63.84 8.24 42.29
N PRO A 12 64.53 9.31 42.73
CA PRO A 12 64.58 10.59 42.01
C PRO A 12 65.34 10.51 40.67
N GLY A 13 65.90 9.34 40.32
CA GLY A 13 66.61 9.09 39.06
C GLY A 13 65.74 8.68 37.87
N ARG A 14 64.42 8.46 38.03
CA ARG A 14 63.53 8.24 36.87
C ARG A 14 63.20 9.56 36.20
N GLY A 15 64.18 10.07 35.45
CA GLY A 15 63.98 11.10 34.45
C GLY A 15 62.86 10.68 33.51
N GLN A 16 61.86 11.54 33.39
CA GLN A 16 60.86 11.48 32.34
C GLN A 16 61.61 11.50 31.00
N GLY A 17 61.75 10.33 30.36
CA GLY A 17 62.11 10.27 28.95
C GLY A 17 61.09 11.09 28.15
N PRO A 18 61.46 11.68 26.99
CA PRO A 18 60.57 12.55 26.25
C PRO A 18 59.25 11.81 26.01
N TYR A 19 58.17 12.30 26.62
CA TYR A 19 56.83 11.86 26.26
C TYR A 19 56.64 12.28 24.80
N ALA A 20 56.87 11.35 23.87
CA ALA A 20 56.43 11.53 22.51
C ALA A 20 54.90 11.70 22.58
N PRO A 21 54.34 12.80 22.07
CA PRO A 21 52.90 12.94 22.01
C PRO A 21 52.34 11.73 21.25
N PRO A 22 51.22 11.14 21.69
CA PRO A 22 50.59 10.06 20.95
C PRO A 22 50.46 10.50 19.50
N PRO A 23 50.84 9.66 18.51
CA PRO A 23 50.69 10.02 17.11
C PRO A 23 49.27 10.50 16.95
N HIS A 24 49.09 11.69 16.37
CA HIS A 24 47.77 12.21 16.05
C HIS A 24 47.06 11.07 15.31
N GLN A 25 46.17 10.37 16.01
CA GLN A 25 45.29 9.40 15.40
C GLN A 25 44.48 10.30 14.48
N GLY A 26 44.89 10.36 13.21
CA GLY A 26 44.12 11.02 12.18
C GLY A 26 42.72 10.52 12.41
N GLN A 27 41.80 11.44 12.71
CA GLN A 27 40.41 11.11 12.97
C GLN A 27 40.02 10.18 11.84
N ILE A 28 39.91 8.89 12.15
CA ILE A 28 39.39 7.93 11.20
C ILE A 28 38.00 8.50 10.95
N PRO A 29 37.67 8.94 9.72
CA PRO A 29 36.35 9.45 9.43
C PRO A 29 35.37 8.43 10.03
N PRO A 30 34.33 8.88 10.76
CA PRO A 30 33.37 7.94 11.34
C PRO A 30 32.97 6.99 10.22
N LEU A 31 33.28 5.71 10.41
CA LEU A 31 32.93 4.67 9.45
C LEU A 31 31.45 4.90 9.15
N PRO A 32 31.06 5.02 7.86
CA PRO A 32 29.64 5.10 7.54
C PRO A 32 28.95 3.96 8.27
N PRO A 33 27.81 4.21 8.94
CA PRO A 33 27.13 3.17 9.69
C PRO A 33 27.02 1.94 8.78
N PRO A 34 27.27 0.72 9.28
CA PRO A 34 27.09 -0.47 8.47
C PRO A 34 25.69 -0.33 7.88
N ILE A 35 25.62 -0.25 6.55
CA ILE A 35 24.35 -0.42 5.84
C ILE A 35 24.03 -1.88 6.15
N TYR A 36 23.37 -2.13 7.28
CA TYR A 36 22.68 -3.37 7.54
C TYR A 36 21.91 -3.60 6.27
N GLY A 37 22.38 -4.59 5.49
CA GLY A 37 22.04 -4.73 4.09
C GLY A 37 20.56 -4.45 3.98
N ARG A 38 20.18 -3.46 3.15
CA ARG A 38 18.78 -3.25 2.80
C ARG A 38 18.25 -4.65 2.61
N ARG A 39 17.44 -5.15 3.54
CA ARG A 39 16.71 -6.37 3.27
C ARG A 39 15.84 -5.88 2.14
N GLU A 40 16.21 -6.23 0.91
CA GLU A 40 15.47 -5.84 -0.26
C GLU A 40 14.11 -6.50 -0.07
N LEU A 41 13.22 -5.79 0.61
CA LEU A 41 11.86 -6.22 0.82
C LEU A 41 11.34 -6.34 -0.60
N PRO A 42 10.96 -7.56 -1.04
CA PRO A 42 10.63 -7.78 -2.43
C PRO A 42 9.53 -6.80 -2.82
N TYR A 43 9.77 -6.02 -3.87
CA TYR A 43 8.72 -5.19 -4.48
C TYR A 43 7.48 -6.05 -4.68
N LYS A 44 6.34 -5.65 -4.12
CA LYS A 44 5.11 -6.41 -4.24
C LYS A 44 4.44 -6.07 -5.56
N SER A 45 4.05 -7.09 -6.32
CA SER A 45 3.43 -6.87 -7.62
C SER A 45 1.99 -6.39 -7.46
N GLN A 46 1.71 -5.16 -7.90
CA GLN A 46 0.35 -4.59 -7.93
C GLN A 46 -0.59 -5.42 -8.80
N ALA A 47 -0.11 -5.88 -9.96
CA ALA A 47 -0.90 -6.72 -10.86
C ALA A 47 -1.27 -8.05 -10.19
N PHE A 48 -0.36 -8.63 -9.42
CA PHE A 48 -0.61 -9.87 -8.70
C PHE A 48 -1.64 -9.68 -7.57
N ALA A 49 -1.57 -8.57 -6.81
CA ALA A 49 -2.56 -8.23 -5.80
C ALA A 49 -3.98 -8.11 -6.40
N ILE A 50 -4.09 -7.45 -7.55
CA ILE A 50 -5.36 -7.31 -8.28
C ILE A 50 -5.86 -8.66 -8.78
N ILE A 51 -5.04 -9.42 -9.50
CA ILE A 51 -5.42 -10.74 -10.03
C ILE A 51 -5.88 -11.65 -8.90
N LEU A 52 -5.14 -11.69 -7.79
CA LEU A 52 -5.48 -12.54 -6.66
C LEU A 52 -6.80 -12.13 -6.00
N SER A 53 -7.08 -10.83 -5.91
CA SER A 53 -8.35 -10.30 -5.39
C SER A 53 -9.57 -10.56 -6.30
N VAL A 54 -9.35 -10.83 -7.60
CA VAL A 54 -10.40 -11.21 -8.55
C VAL A 54 -10.85 -12.67 -8.33
N PHE A 55 -9.92 -13.57 -8.02
CA PHE A 55 -10.26 -14.98 -7.81
C PHE A 55 -10.81 -15.27 -6.41
N LEU A 56 -10.27 -14.59 -5.40
CA LEU A 56 -10.61 -14.83 -4.01
C LEU A 56 -10.81 -13.49 -3.28
N PRO A 57 -11.96 -13.27 -2.64
CA PRO A 57 -12.21 -12.06 -1.86
C PRO A 57 -11.08 -11.84 -0.84
N SER A 58 -10.60 -10.61 -0.74
CA SER A 58 -9.60 -10.16 0.25
C SER A 58 -8.18 -10.70 0.07
N MET A 59 -7.92 -11.64 -0.85
CA MET A 59 -6.59 -12.23 -1.00
C MET A 59 -5.54 -11.23 -1.52
N GLY A 60 -5.95 -10.21 -2.29
CA GLY A 60 -5.07 -9.11 -2.66
C GLY A 60 -4.54 -8.34 -1.44
N HIS A 61 -5.38 -8.08 -0.44
CA HIS A 61 -4.96 -7.43 0.81
C HIS A 61 -4.06 -8.33 1.67
N VAL A 62 -4.35 -9.64 1.72
CA VAL A 62 -3.51 -10.64 2.41
C VAL A 62 -2.11 -10.68 1.78
N TYR A 63 -2.02 -10.65 0.45
CA TYR A 63 -0.74 -10.62 -0.27
C TYR A 63 0.11 -9.39 0.07
N VAL A 64 -0.52 -8.23 0.20
CA VAL A 64 0.19 -6.98 0.55
C VAL A 64 0.55 -6.92 2.03
N GLY A 65 -0.13 -7.69 2.89
CA GLY A 65 0.10 -7.73 4.34
C GLY A 65 -0.89 -6.87 5.15
N PHE A 66 -1.97 -6.41 4.51
CA PHE A 66 -3.06 -5.66 5.17
C PHE A 66 -4.11 -6.62 5.75
N TYR A 67 -3.72 -7.39 6.76
CA TYR A 67 -4.57 -8.46 7.33
C TYR A 67 -5.86 -7.93 7.96
N LYS A 68 -5.80 -6.81 8.70
CA LYS A 68 -7.02 -6.18 9.27
C LYS A 68 -8.03 -5.83 8.19
N GLN A 69 -7.58 -5.18 7.11
CA GLN A 69 -8.45 -4.81 5.99
C GLN A 69 -9.03 -6.05 5.30
N ALA A 70 -8.19 -7.07 5.06
CA ALA A 70 -8.62 -8.32 4.46
C ALA A 70 -9.73 -8.98 5.29
N PHE A 71 -9.56 -9.02 6.61
CA PHE A 71 -10.53 -9.57 7.54
C PHE A 71 -11.83 -8.76 7.59
N THR A 72 -11.75 -7.43 7.56
CA THR A 72 -12.94 -6.58 7.50
C THR A 72 -13.74 -6.82 6.22
N ILE A 73 -13.08 -6.85 5.06
CA ILE A 73 -13.76 -7.01 3.77
C ILE A 73 -14.40 -8.41 3.66
N ILE A 74 -13.70 -9.47 4.09
CA ILE A 74 -14.27 -10.83 4.06
C ILE A 74 -15.49 -10.94 4.97
N LEU A 75 -15.46 -10.32 6.16
CA LEU A 75 -16.61 -10.28 7.07
C LEU A 75 -17.79 -9.50 6.46
N VAL A 76 -17.52 -8.35 5.85
CA VAL A 76 -18.57 -7.56 5.19
C VAL A 76 -19.21 -8.36 4.04
N ILE A 77 -18.40 -8.93 3.15
CA ILE A 77 -18.91 -9.73 2.03
C ILE A 77 -19.67 -10.96 2.55
N ALA A 78 -19.14 -11.68 3.53
CA ALA A 78 -19.81 -12.85 4.11
C ALA A 78 -21.15 -12.46 4.74
N SER A 79 -21.21 -11.33 5.46
CA SER A 79 -22.45 -10.85 6.08
C SER A 79 -23.51 -10.47 5.03
N LEU A 80 -23.12 -9.78 3.95
CA LEU A 80 -24.02 -9.43 2.85
C LEU A 80 -24.54 -10.67 2.12
N VAL A 81 -23.66 -11.62 1.80
CA VAL A 81 -24.05 -12.89 1.17
C VAL A 81 -24.96 -13.71 2.09
N MET A 82 -24.66 -13.78 3.39
CA MET A 82 -25.47 -14.50 4.35
C MET A 82 -26.87 -13.89 4.50
N MET A 83 -26.98 -12.55 4.51
CA MET A 83 -28.25 -11.83 4.57
C MET A 83 -29.08 -11.98 3.29
N LEU A 84 -28.44 -12.05 2.12
CA LEU A 84 -29.07 -12.39 0.86
C LEU A 84 -29.54 -13.86 0.83
N ALA A 85 -28.71 -14.78 1.31
CA ALA A 85 -28.98 -16.21 1.28
C ALA A 85 -30.03 -16.65 2.31
N SER A 86 -30.13 -15.97 3.45
CA SER A 86 -31.11 -16.27 4.49
C SER A 86 -32.54 -15.85 4.13
N GLY A 87 -32.74 -15.07 3.06
CA GLY A 87 -34.05 -14.54 2.67
C GLY A 87 -34.66 -13.58 3.69
N THR A 88 -33.90 -13.17 4.71
CA THR A 88 -34.35 -12.26 5.78
C THR A 88 -34.48 -10.82 5.29
N ALA A 89 -33.92 -10.51 4.12
CA ALA A 89 -33.94 -9.20 3.49
C ALA A 89 -35.01 -9.07 2.39
N SER A 90 -36.21 -9.61 2.65
CA SER A 90 -37.32 -9.61 1.69
C SER A 90 -37.61 -8.20 1.16
N GLY A 91 -37.53 -8.01 -0.15
CA GLY A 91 -37.72 -6.72 -0.84
C GLY A 91 -36.48 -5.82 -0.88
N MET A 92 -35.40 -6.17 -0.18
CA MET A 92 -34.11 -5.45 -0.22
C MET A 92 -33.04 -6.22 -1.01
N GLU A 93 -33.36 -7.37 -1.60
CA GLU A 93 -32.39 -8.21 -2.33
C GLU A 93 -31.67 -7.45 -3.46
N PRO A 94 -32.35 -6.60 -4.28
CA PRO A 94 -31.68 -5.85 -5.33
C PRO A 94 -30.64 -4.87 -4.79
N LEU A 95 -30.96 -4.20 -3.67
CA LEU A 95 -30.07 -3.23 -3.03
C LEU A 95 -28.86 -3.94 -2.40
N LEU A 96 -29.09 -5.04 -1.69
CA LEU A 96 -28.02 -5.83 -1.09
C LEU A 96 -27.13 -6.48 -2.15
N GLY A 97 -27.69 -6.98 -3.25
CA GLY A 97 -26.93 -7.54 -4.36
C GLY A 97 -26.02 -6.50 -5.02
N MET A 98 -26.53 -5.29 -5.23
CA MET A 98 -25.73 -4.19 -5.76
C MET A 98 -24.63 -3.74 -4.80
N LEU A 99 -24.96 -3.59 -3.51
CA LEU A 99 -23.99 -3.25 -2.48
C LEU A 99 -22.88 -4.32 -2.40
N THR A 100 -23.25 -5.58 -2.49
CA THR A 100 -22.30 -6.71 -2.53
C THR A 100 -21.38 -6.60 -3.74
N GLY A 101 -21.94 -6.36 -4.93
CA GLY A 101 -21.15 -6.14 -6.15
C GLY A 101 -20.19 -4.96 -6.01
N PHE A 102 -20.67 -3.83 -5.48
CA PHE A 102 -19.84 -2.65 -5.25
C PHE A 102 -18.68 -2.94 -4.29
N VAL A 103 -18.95 -3.54 -3.13
CA VAL A 103 -17.90 -3.93 -2.16
C VAL A 103 -16.89 -4.88 -2.79
N TYR A 104 -17.35 -5.82 -3.61
CA TYR A 104 -16.51 -6.79 -4.30
C TYR A 104 -15.59 -6.14 -5.36
N PHE A 105 -16.09 -5.20 -6.16
CA PHE A 105 -15.24 -4.48 -7.12
C PHE A 105 -14.31 -3.49 -6.42
N TYR A 106 -14.81 -2.80 -5.39
CA TYR A 106 -14.02 -1.86 -4.60
C TYR A 106 -12.77 -2.53 -4.00
N GLN A 107 -12.91 -3.74 -3.44
CA GLN A 107 -11.75 -4.43 -2.85
C GLN A 107 -10.67 -4.80 -3.86
N ILE A 108 -11.03 -5.01 -5.14
CA ILE A 108 -10.05 -5.32 -6.20
C ILE A 108 -9.13 -4.12 -6.43
N PHE A 109 -9.72 -2.94 -6.62
CA PHE A 109 -8.96 -1.72 -6.86
C PHE A 109 -8.21 -1.25 -5.60
N ASP A 110 -8.82 -1.41 -4.43
CA ASP A 110 -8.18 -1.06 -3.15
C ASP A 110 -6.94 -1.93 -2.88
N ALA A 111 -6.97 -3.23 -3.20
CA ALA A 111 -5.80 -4.11 -3.08
C ALA A 111 -4.63 -3.63 -3.97
N GLY A 112 -4.92 -3.25 -5.22
CA GLY A 112 -3.92 -2.70 -6.14
C GLY A 112 -3.32 -1.37 -5.66
N ARG A 113 -4.18 -0.46 -5.16
CA ARG A 113 -3.74 0.83 -4.60
C ARG A 113 -2.81 0.63 -3.41
N ARG A 114 -3.17 -0.27 -2.49
CA ARG A 114 -2.36 -0.60 -1.30
C ARG A 114 -1.02 -1.23 -1.66
N ALA A 115 -0.96 -2.05 -2.70
CA ALA A 115 0.31 -2.58 -3.21
C ALA A 115 1.23 -1.47 -3.73
N SER A 116 0.69 -0.50 -4.47
CA SER A 116 1.44 0.66 -4.98
C SER A 116 1.97 1.53 -3.83
N VAL A 117 1.13 1.83 -2.83
CA VAL A 117 1.55 2.60 -1.66
C VAL A 117 2.63 1.86 -0.87
N TYR A 118 2.46 0.55 -0.64
CA TYR A 118 3.47 -0.27 0.03
C TYR A 118 4.85 -0.16 -0.65
N ASN A 119 4.89 -0.24 -1.99
CA ASN A 119 6.14 -0.09 -2.74
C ASN A 119 6.75 1.32 -2.60
N SER A 120 5.95 2.39 -2.63
CA SER A 120 6.45 3.76 -2.45
C SER A 120 7.05 4.02 -1.05
N VAL A 121 6.52 3.35 -0.02
CA VAL A 121 7.05 3.42 1.35
C VAL A 121 8.39 2.69 1.47
N LEU A 122 8.56 1.57 0.75
CA LEU A 122 9.85 0.88 0.64
C LEU A 122 10.93 1.75 -0.01
N GLU A 123 10.57 2.53 -1.03
CA GLU A 123 11.47 3.46 -1.72
C GLU A 123 11.92 4.61 -0.82
N THR A 124 11.07 5.05 0.11
CA THR A 124 11.33 6.16 1.06
C THR A 124 12.24 5.74 2.24
N GLY A 125 12.71 4.48 2.27
CA GLY A 125 13.63 4.00 3.31
C GLY A 125 12.97 3.62 4.63
N GLN A 126 11.64 3.57 4.68
CA GLN A 126 10.85 3.11 5.82
C GLN A 126 10.62 1.58 5.80
N ALA A 127 11.57 0.86 5.19
CA ALA A 127 11.57 -0.59 5.02
C ALA A 127 11.67 -1.29 6.38
N GLY A 128 10.52 -1.53 7.01
CA GLY A 128 10.43 -2.09 8.35
C GLY A 128 9.09 -1.83 9.04
N MET A 129 8.31 -0.85 8.57
CA MET A 129 6.92 -0.71 9.02
C MET A 129 6.07 -1.86 8.48
N SER A 130 5.33 -2.52 9.37
CA SER A 130 4.25 -3.41 8.97
C SER A 130 3.30 -2.66 8.05
N ALA A 131 2.82 -3.32 6.99
CA ALA A 131 1.87 -2.72 6.04
C ALA A 131 0.66 -2.08 6.76
N GLU A 132 0.27 -2.62 7.91
CA GLU A 132 -0.79 -2.12 8.77
C GLU A 132 -0.53 -0.74 9.42
N ASN A 133 0.73 -0.39 9.66
CA ASN A 133 1.13 0.89 10.26
C ASN A 133 1.41 1.97 9.21
N ILE A 134 1.16 1.68 7.94
CA ILE A 134 1.31 2.65 6.85
C ILE A 134 0.07 3.53 6.83
N ASP A 135 0.24 4.81 7.14
CA ASP A 135 -0.80 5.83 6.93
C ASP A 135 -1.08 5.96 5.43
N LEU A 136 -2.25 5.48 5.03
CA LEU A 136 -2.70 5.52 3.65
C LEU A 136 -3.24 6.91 3.34
N PRO A 137 -2.85 7.53 2.21
CA PRO A 137 -3.53 8.72 1.70
C PRO A 137 -5.02 8.41 1.57
N GLU A 138 -5.88 9.26 2.15
CA GLU A 138 -7.33 9.08 2.06
C GLU A 138 -7.75 8.99 0.58
N THR A 139 -8.40 7.89 0.21
CA THR A 139 -9.05 7.81 -1.10
C THR A 139 -10.18 8.81 -1.10
N ASN A 140 -10.33 9.63 -2.15
CA ASN A 140 -11.54 10.42 -2.31
C ASN A 140 -12.77 9.49 -2.47
N PRO A 141 -13.64 9.35 -1.46
CA PRO A 141 -14.76 8.40 -1.48
C PRO A 141 -15.86 8.81 -2.47
N PHE A 142 -15.77 10.03 -3.02
CA PHE A 142 -16.73 10.61 -3.94
C PHE A 142 -16.95 9.77 -5.20
N VAL A 143 -15.88 9.27 -5.82
CA VAL A 143 -16.00 8.51 -7.08
C VAL A 143 -16.75 7.19 -6.87
N GLY A 144 -16.45 6.48 -5.78
CA GLY A 144 -17.16 5.26 -5.41
C GLY A 144 -18.64 5.53 -5.13
N GLY A 145 -18.93 6.60 -4.37
CA GLY A 145 -20.30 7.02 -4.08
C GLY A 145 -21.11 7.38 -5.34
N VAL A 146 -20.52 8.14 -6.27
CA VAL A 146 -21.18 8.52 -7.54
C VAL A 146 -21.52 7.29 -8.38
N ILE A 147 -20.58 6.34 -8.50
CA ILE A 147 -20.83 5.09 -9.23
C ILE A 147 -21.97 4.30 -8.56
N LEU A 148 -21.96 4.20 -7.23
CA LEU A 148 -23.02 3.49 -6.50
C LEU A 148 -24.39 4.15 -6.68
N VAL A 149 -24.47 5.48 -6.66
CA VAL A 149 -25.70 6.22 -6.93
C VAL A 149 -26.20 5.97 -8.35
N LEU A 150 -25.33 5.98 -9.35
CA LEU A 150 -25.70 5.73 -10.75
C LEU A 150 -26.22 4.30 -10.96
N VAL A 151 -25.50 3.31 -10.44
CA VAL A 151 -25.90 1.90 -10.55
C VAL A 151 -27.21 1.67 -9.77
N GLY A 152 -27.34 2.26 -8.58
CA GLY A 152 -28.55 2.25 -7.75
C GLY A 152 -29.76 2.80 -8.49
N SER A 153 -29.58 3.96 -9.10
CA SER A 153 -30.61 4.62 -9.90
C SER A 153 -31.03 3.77 -11.10
N LEU A 154 -30.08 3.14 -11.80
CA LEU A 154 -30.36 2.23 -12.92
C LEU A 154 -31.20 1.02 -12.48
N ALA A 155 -30.82 0.35 -11.39
CA ALA A 155 -31.62 -0.78 -10.91
C ALA A 155 -33.02 -0.34 -10.47
N LEU A 156 -33.13 0.83 -9.84
CA LEU A 156 -34.40 1.40 -9.40
C LEU A 156 -35.31 1.75 -10.59
N LEU A 157 -34.75 2.22 -11.70
CA LEU A 157 -35.47 2.43 -12.97
C LEU A 157 -36.01 1.12 -13.55
N HIS A 158 -35.24 0.02 -13.52
CA HIS A 158 -35.73 -1.29 -13.96
C HIS A 158 -36.88 -1.79 -13.07
N THR A 159 -36.75 -1.65 -11.75
CA THR A 159 -37.74 -2.16 -10.79
C THR A 159 -39.02 -1.33 -10.75
N LEU A 160 -38.94 0.02 -10.82
CA LEU A 160 -40.12 0.90 -10.76
C LEU A 160 -40.79 1.14 -12.11
N LEU A 161 -40.02 1.26 -13.20
CA LEU A 161 -40.54 1.62 -14.52
C LEU A 161 -40.61 0.42 -15.47
N GLY A 162 -40.15 -0.77 -15.06
CA GLY A 162 -40.13 -1.96 -15.92
C GLY A 162 -39.23 -1.82 -17.14
N LEU A 163 -38.30 -0.86 -17.14
CA LEU A 163 -37.41 -0.62 -18.27
C LEU A 163 -36.52 -1.84 -18.49
N SER A 164 -36.64 -2.46 -19.67
CA SER A 164 -35.78 -3.57 -20.09
C SER A 164 -34.30 -3.15 -20.02
N MET A 165 -33.48 -3.94 -19.31
CA MET A 165 -32.01 -3.77 -19.27
C MET A 165 -31.30 -4.41 -20.47
N ALA A 166 -32.05 -4.85 -21.49
CA ALA A 166 -31.48 -5.44 -22.70
C ALA A 166 -30.52 -4.47 -23.41
N TRP A 167 -30.84 -3.18 -23.44
CA TRP A 167 -29.94 -2.17 -24.01
C TRP A 167 -28.60 -2.11 -23.26
N LEU A 168 -28.58 -2.26 -21.94
CA LEU A 168 -27.34 -2.22 -21.16
C LEU A 168 -26.43 -3.42 -21.50
N LYS A 169 -27.03 -4.59 -21.76
CA LYS A 169 -26.34 -5.79 -22.23
C LYS A 169 -25.74 -5.61 -23.63
N ASP A 170 -26.37 -4.85 -24.50
CA ASP A 170 -25.85 -4.63 -25.85
C ASP A 170 -24.78 -3.51 -25.87
N TRP A 171 -24.84 -2.57 -24.91
CA TRP A 171 -24.00 -1.37 -24.89
C TRP A 171 -22.77 -1.44 -23.97
N TRP A 172 -22.69 -2.39 -23.03
CA TRP A 172 -21.50 -2.52 -22.15
C TRP A 172 -20.15 -2.64 -22.90
N PRO A 173 -20.03 -3.29 -24.08
CA PRO A 173 -18.77 -3.37 -24.79
C PRO A 173 -18.29 -1.98 -25.25
N ILE A 174 -19.22 -1.11 -25.65
CA ILE A 174 -18.92 0.27 -26.06
C ILE A 174 -18.32 1.05 -24.89
N PHE A 175 -18.86 0.86 -23.68
CA PHE A 175 -18.35 1.53 -22.49
C PHE A 175 -16.90 1.10 -22.17
N MET A 176 -16.58 -0.20 -22.30
CA MET A 176 -15.22 -0.70 -22.13
C MET A 176 -14.25 -0.14 -23.18
N ILE A 177 -14.68 -0.09 -24.45
CA ILE A 177 -13.88 0.50 -25.54
C ILE A 177 -13.63 1.99 -25.25
N GLY A 178 -14.66 2.73 -24.85
CA GLY A 178 -14.55 4.15 -24.51
C GLY A 178 -13.57 4.42 -23.36
N ILE A 179 -13.67 3.64 -22.28
CA ILE A 179 -12.70 3.70 -21.15
C ILE A 179 -11.28 3.40 -21.65
N GLY A 180 -11.11 2.36 -22.45
CA GLY A 180 -9.80 1.99 -23.00
C GLY A 180 -9.17 3.11 -23.85
N VAL A 181 -9.94 3.69 -24.77
CA VAL A 181 -9.50 4.83 -25.60
C VAL A 181 -9.16 6.05 -24.74
N TRP A 182 -10.00 6.35 -23.74
CA TRP A 182 -9.75 7.46 -22.83
C TRP A 182 -8.46 7.27 -22.03
N LEU A 183 -8.19 6.06 -21.50
CA LEU A 183 -6.94 5.71 -20.81
C LEU A 183 -5.71 5.89 -21.70
N ILE A 184 -5.77 5.45 -22.95
CA ILE A 184 -4.68 5.62 -23.93
C ILE A 184 -4.43 7.11 -24.18
N ASN A 185 -5.49 7.89 -24.41
CA ASN A 185 -5.36 9.33 -24.68
C ASN A 185 -4.84 10.10 -23.47
N LYS A 186 -5.32 9.77 -22.27
CA LYS A 186 -4.82 10.35 -21.02
C LYS A 186 -3.32 10.02 -20.84
N GLY A 187 -2.93 8.77 -21.03
CA GLY A 187 -1.54 8.34 -20.96
C GLY A 187 -0.63 9.01 -22.01
N ARG A 188 -1.16 9.36 -23.19
CA ARG A 188 -0.44 10.14 -24.20
C ARG A 188 -0.23 11.59 -23.78
N LYS A 189 -1.27 12.27 -23.28
CA LYS A 189 -1.20 13.67 -22.83
C LYS A 189 -0.18 13.87 -21.72
N GLU A 190 -0.20 12.99 -20.72
CA GLU A 190 0.75 13.04 -19.60
C GLU A 190 2.20 12.75 -20.02
N ARG A 191 2.44 12.11 -21.17
CA ARG A 191 3.79 11.92 -21.72
C ARG A 191 4.29 13.16 -22.45
N LEU A 192 3.42 13.85 -23.18
CA LEU A 192 3.74 15.09 -23.89
C LEU A 192 4.03 16.23 -22.90
N GLU A 193 3.20 16.40 -21.87
CA GLU A 193 3.41 17.42 -20.83
C GLU A 193 4.73 17.23 -20.06
N ARG A 194 5.15 15.98 -19.86
CA ARG A 194 6.45 15.64 -19.24
C ARG A 194 7.66 15.85 -20.17
N GLN A 195 7.46 15.87 -21.49
CA GLN A 195 8.52 16.20 -22.46
C GLN A 195 8.69 17.72 -22.57
N ASP A 196 7.59 18.47 -22.72
CA ASP A 196 7.63 19.94 -22.80
C ASP A 196 8.24 20.55 -21.52
N SER A 197 7.94 19.99 -20.34
CA SER A 197 8.51 20.44 -19.06
C SER A 197 9.99 20.10 -18.86
N ARG A 198 10.58 19.27 -19.72
CA ARG A 198 12.01 18.92 -19.69
C ARG A 198 12.83 19.72 -20.70
N GLU A 199 12.17 20.31 -21.70
CA GLU A 199 12.78 21.11 -22.76
C GLU A 199 12.66 22.63 -22.51
N SER A 200 11.91 23.03 -21.47
CA SER A 200 11.78 24.42 -20.98
C SER A 200 12.56 24.68 -19.69
#